data_AF-A0A7C9RIB6-F1
#
_entry.id   AF-A0A7C9RIB6-F1
#
_cell.length_a   1.000
_cell.length_b   1.000
_cell.length_c   1.000
_cell.angle_alpha   90.00
_cell.angle_beta   90.00
_cell.angle_gamma   90.00
#
_symmetry.space_group_name_H-M   'P 1'
#
loop_
_entity.id
_entity.type
_entity.pdbx_description
1 polymer ?
#
loop_
_entity_poly.entity_id
_entity_poly.type
_entity_poly.pdbx_seq_one_letter_code
_entity_poly.pdbx_strand_id
1 'polypeptide(L)'
;MSPILLDQPLPNMSGIHPALRSFADECSAVAVRILAYLCGLAVLAVLAVDLVSTEPGAAEAGLPVLPSWTQASRPHPAFAISKLDLSDRTDAYEILRHPEGGRKDILRWAAHAGEAPTAEIEIYRPGGELDAFAAADADVAARMSGGRATEIEPAGFVDTKFGRLSLLRLSGAALPARQNCLGFVKTFSSPSVRVSGWSCQADSLAAQRAFLGCTLNRLTLLSAGNDPKMAELFARAELKRDTCNTTTTAASANWMVSGDAPQLRGPLTQD
;
A
#
# COMPACT_ATOMS: atom_id res chain seq x y z
N MET A 1 45.77 98.25 1.14
CA MET A 1 46.02 98.17 -0.32
C MET A 1 45.44 96.86 -0.82
N SER A 2 44.30 96.93 -1.52
CA SER A 2 43.78 95.90 -2.44
C SER A 2 44.58 95.96 -3.77
N PRO A 3 44.56 94.98 -4.70
CA PRO A 3 43.38 94.26 -5.25
C PRO A 3 43.55 92.73 -5.33
N ILE A 4 42.50 91.91 -5.16
CA ILE A 4 41.56 91.39 -6.19
C ILE A 4 42.25 90.97 -7.49
N LEU A 5 42.33 89.66 -7.72
CA LEU A 5 42.30 89.08 -9.07
C LEU A 5 41.36 87.87 -9.05
N LEU A 6 40.22 88.06 -9.70
CA LEU A 6 39.25 87.03 -10.06
C LEU A 6 39.83 86.20 -11.20
N ASP A 7 39.88 84.88 -11.03
CA ASP A 7 39.85 83.96 -12.16
C ASP A 7 39.02 82.74 -11.76
N GLN A 8 37.77 82.68 -12.23
CA GLN A 8 36.89 81.52 -12.10
C GLN A 8 36.75 80.87 -13.47
N PRO A 9 37.17 79.61 -13.65
CA PRO A 9 36.73 78.81 -14.78
C PRO A 9 35.30 78.32 -14.51
N LEU A 10 34.43 78.50 -15.50
CA LEU A 10 33.06 77.97 -15.55
C LEU A 10 32.99 76.48 -15.16
N PRO A 11 31.99 76.04 -14.38
CA PRO A 11 31.81 74.63 -14.08
C PRO A 11 31.35 73.89 -15.35
N ASN A 12 32.20 72.99 -15.84
CA ASN A 12 31.85 72.06 -16.92
C ASN A 12 30.64 71.21 -16.50
N MET A 13 29.47 71.50 -17.08
CA MET A 13 28.22 70.73 -16.92
C MET A 13 28.22 69.38 -17.68
N SER A 14 29.37 68.69 -17.80
CA SER A 14 29.45 67.38 -18.48
C SER A 14 29.47 66.18 -17.50
N GLY A 15 29.31 66.41 -16.20
CA GLY A 15 29.51 65.39 -15.15
C GLY A 15 28.34 64.44 -14.88
N ILE A 16 27.17 64.66 -15.49
CA ILE A 16 25.95 63.88 -15.18
C ILE A 16 25.98 62.50 -15.88
N HIS A 17 26.57 62.41 -17.08
CA HIS A 17 26.70 61.15 -17.82
C HIS A 17 27.70 60.13 -17.27
N PRO A 18 28.90 60.51 -16.79
CA PRO A 18 29.85 59.55 -16.23
C PRO A 18 29.41 59.01 -14.85
N ALA A 19 28.77 59.82 -14.02
CA ALA A 19 28.29 59.40 -12.70
C ALA A 19 27.16 58.34 -12.79
N LEU A 20 26.24 58.49 -13.74
CA LEU A 20 25.17 57.52 -13.99
C LEU A 20 25.69 56.20 -14.55
N ARG A 21 26.75 56.23 -15.38
CA ARG A 21 27.43 55.00 -15.85
C ARG A 21 28.14 54.27 -14.72
N SER A 22 28.86 55.01 -13.86
CA SER A 22 29.52 54.43 -12.68
C SER A 22 28.52 53.74 -11.76
N PHE A 23 27.37 54.38 -11.50
CA PHE A 23 26.32 53.80 -10.68
C PHE A 23 25.68 52.56 -11.31
N ALA A 24 25.44 52.59 -12.64
CA ALA A 24 24.92 51.43 -13.37
C ALA A 24 25.90 50.25 -13.34
N ASP A 25 27.21 50.50 -13.47
CA ASP A 25 28.24 49.47 -13.39
C ASP A 25 28.32 48.87 -11.98
N GLU A 26 28.23 49.69 -10.93
CA GLU A 26 28.18 49.22 -9.54
C GLU A 26 26.93 48.40 -9.24
N CYS A 27 25.75 48.84 -9.69
CA CYS A 27 24.51 48.07 -9.57
C CYS A 27 24.59 46.74 -10.33
N SER A 28 25.19 46.73 -11.52
CA SER A 28 25.39 45.50 -12.30
C SER A 28 26.32 44.52 -11.58
N ALA A 29 27.40 45.02 -10.97
CA ALA A 29 28.34 44.21 -10.22
C ALA A 29 27.71 43.60 -8.97
N VAL A 30 26.87 44.36 -8.26
CA VAL A 30 26.11 43.86 -7.10
C VAL A 30 25.06 42.83 -7.54
N ALA A 31 24.34 43.08 -8.63
CA ALA A 31 23.35 42.15 -9.17
C ALA A 31 23.98 40.82 -9.59
N VAL A 32 25.14 40.86 -10.27
CA VAL A 32 25.90 39.66 -10.66
C VAL A 32 26.34 38.86 -9.43
N ARG A 33 26.82 39.53 -8.37
CA ARG A 33 27.20 38.85 -7.12
C ARG A 33 26.00 38.19 -6.44
N ILE A 34 24.87 38.90 -6.34
CA ILE A 34 23.64 38.35 -5.76
C ILE A 34 23.17 37.12 -6.56
N LEU A 35 23.18 37.21 -7.90
CA LEU A 35 22.81 36.09 -8.76
C LEU A 35 23.74 34.88 -8.56
N ALA A 36 25.05 35.12 -8.46
CA ALA A 36 26.02 34.06 -8.20
C ALA A 36 25.77 33.37 -6.84
N TYR A 37 25.44 34.13 -5.79
CA TYR A 37 25.08 33.57 -4.49
C TYR A 37 23.78 32.76 -4.54
N LEU A 38 22.75 33.25 -5.25
CA LEU A 38 21.49 32.52 -5.41
C LEU A 38 21.68 31.20 -6.18
N CYS A 39 22.50 31.21 -7.24
CA CYS A 39 22.86 30.00 -7.97
C CYS A 39 23.62 29.00 -7.09
N GLY A 40 24.60 29.47 -6.29
CA GLY A 40 25.33 28.62 -5.35
C GLY A 40 24.42 28.01 -4.28
N LEU A 41 23.49 28.80 -3.73
CA LEU A 41 22.50 28.33 -2.76
C LEU A 41 21.56 27.27 -3.38
N ALA A 42 21.14 27.47 -4.63
CA ALA A 42 20.30 26.51 -5.34
C ALA A 42 21.02 25.18 -5.58
N VAL A 43 22.31 25.21 -5.96
CA VAL A 43 23.12 23.99 -6.11
C VAL A 43 23.28 23.27 -4.77
N LEU A 44 23.57 24.00 -3.69
CA LEU A 44 23.64 23.42 -2.35
C LEU A 44 22.31 22.80 -1.90
N ALA A 45 21.18 23.43 -2.21
CA ALA A 45 19.86 22.90 -1.91
C ALA A 45 19.57 21.61 -2.70
N VAL A 46 19.91 21.58 -3.99
CA VAL A 46 19.79 20.36 -4.83
C VAL A 46 20.67 19.24 -4.28
N LEU A 47 21.93 19.53 -3.93
CA LEU A 47 22.83 18.55 -3.33
C LEU A 47 22.32 18.04 -1.98
N ALA A 48 21.75 18.92 -1.15
CA ALA A 48 21.16 18.53 0.13
C ALA A 48 19.93 17.64 -0.05
N VAL A 49 19.07 17.92 -1.03
CA VAL A 49 17.94 17.05 -1.39
C VAL A 49 18.45 15.71 -1.89
N ASP A 50 19.49 15.68 -2.72
CA ASP A 50 20.09 14.45 -3.22
C ASP A 50 20.71 13.63 -2.07
N LEU A 51 21.47 14.25 -1.17
CA LEU A 51 22.03 13.60 0.03
C LEU A 51 20.98 13.03 0.98
N VAL A 52 19.82 13.69 1.12
CA VAL A 52 18.71 13.22 1.96
C VAL A 52 17.86 12.17 1.24
N SER A 53 17.78 12.23 -0.09
CA SER A 53 17.00 11.29 -0.92
C SER A 53 17.81 10.07 -1.36
N THR A 54 19.12 10.12 -1.23
CA THR A 54 19.99 8.97 -1.40
C THR A 54 19.78 8.06 -0.19
N GLU A 55 18.87 7.09 -0.33
CA GLU A 55 18.90 5.88 0.47
C GLU A 55 20.36 5.42 0.55
N PRO A 56 20.96 5.28 1.74
CA PRO A 56 22.35 4.91 1.85
C PRO A 56 22.52 3.54 1.20
N GLY A 57 23.04 3.53 -0.03
CA GLY A 57 23.65 2.37 -0.64
C GLY A 57 24.77 1.95 0.29
N ALA A 58 24.45 1.03 1.19
CA ALA A 58 25.34 0.57 2.23
C ALA A 58 26.64 0.11 1.59
N ALA A 59 27.72 0.82 1.90
CA ALA A 59 29.04 0.23 1.82
C ALA A 59 29.00 -1.06 2.65
N GLU A 60 29.15 -2.20 1.99
CA GLU A 60 29.24 -3.53 2.61
C GLU A 60 30.42 -3.57 3.58
N ALA A 61 30.18 -3.20 4.83
CA ALA A 61 30.82 -3.84 5.95
C ALA A 61 30.02 -5.12 6.22
N GLY A 62 30.61 -6.27 5.87
CA GLY A 62 29.97 -7.58 5.96
C GLY A 62 29.38 -7.87 7.33
N LEU A 63 28.05 -7.72 7.42
CA LEU A 63 27.20 -8.49 8.32
C LEU A 63 26.52 -9.55 7.45
N PRO A 64 26.24 -10.76 7.98
CA PRO A 64 25.52 -11.78 7.22
C PRO A 64 24.18 -11.19 6.77
N VAL A 65 24.02 -11.01 5.45
CA VAL A 65 22.76 -10.61 4.84
C VAL A 65 21.74 -11.67 5.22
N LEU A 66 20.86 -11.34 6.17
CA LEU A 66 19.67 -12.14 6.41
C LEU A 66 18.95 -12.28 5.07
N PRO A 67 18.48 -13.48 4.70
CA PRO A 67 17.80 -13.65 3.44
C PRO A 67 16.57 -12.74 3.46
N SER A 68 16.61 -11.70 2.63
CA SER A 68 15.60 -10.65 2.61
C SER A 68 14.73 -10.83 1.38
N TRP A 69 13.43 -10.60 1.57
CA TRP A 69 12.47 -10.61 0.48
C TRP A 69 12.82 -9.52 -0.54
N THR A 70 12.98 -9.92 -1.79
CA THR A 70 13.32 -9.01 -2.90
C THR A 70 12.15 -8.88 -3.87
N GLN A 71 11.86 -7.66 -4.29
CA GLN A 71 10.83 -7.42 -5.29
C GLN A 71 11.31 -7.91 -6.67
N ALA A 72 10.43 -8.61 -7.40
CA ALA A 72 10.73 -9.04 -8.75
C ALA A 72 10.73 -7.84 -9.72
N SER A 73 11.82 -7.65 -10.45
CA SER A 73 11.99 -6.53 -11.40
C SER A 73 11.02 -6.56 -12.60
N ARG A 74 10.52 -7.74 -12.96
CA ARG A 74 9.52 -7.94 -14.04
C ARG A 74 8.48 -8.97 -13.62
N PRO A 75 7.47 -8.55 -12.83
CA PRO A 75 6.49 -9.48 -12.32
C PRO A 75 5.59 -9.96 -13.45
N HIS A 76 5.53 -11.28 -13.65
CA HIS A 76 4.52 -11.93 -14.49
C HIS A 76 3.43 -12.47 -13.57
N PRO A 77 2.23 -11.89 -13.57
CA PRO A 77 1.16 -12.28 -12.66
C PRO A 77 0.78 -13.75 -12.85
N ALA A 78 0.86 -14.52 -11.77
CA ALA A 78 0.39 -15.90 -11.73
C ALA A 78 -1.09 -15.99 -11.35
N PHE A 79 -1.64 -14.92 -10.77
CA PHE A 79 -3.00 -14.85 -10.24
C PHE A 79 -3.68 -13.57 -10.67
N ALA A 80 -5.00 -13.61 -10.80
CA ALA A 80 -5.84 -12.45 -11.04
C ALA A 80 -7.21 -12.63 -10.40
N ILE A 81 -7.97 -11.55 -10.28
CA ILE A 81 -9.37 -11.60 -9.88
C ILE A 81 -10.23 -11.31 -11.10
N SER A 82 -11.05 -12.28 -11.49
CA SER A 82 -11.94 -12.13 -12.64
C SER A 82 -12.95 -11.01 -12.37
N LYS A 83 -12.76 -9.83 -13.01
CA LYS A 83 -13.61 -8.62 -12.97
C LYS A 83 -14.73 -8.68 -11.93
N LEU A 84 -14.35 -8.35 -10.69
CA LEU A 84 -15.28 -7.83 -9.71
C LEU A 84 -15.52 -6.34 -10.07
N ASP A 85 -16.57 -5.72 -9.54
CA ASP A 85 -16.85 -4.28 -9.72
C ASP A 85 -15.83 -3.42 -8.94
N LEU A 86 -14.55 -3.67 -9.22
CA LEU A 86 -13.37 -2.98 -8.72
C LEU A 86 -12.91 -1.93 -9.74
N SER A 87 -13.72 -1.59 -10.74
CA SER A 87 -13.36 -0.66 -11.82
C SER A 87 -12.93 0.71 -11.30
N ASP A 88 -13.49 1.14 -10.17
CA ASP A 88 -13.13 2.41 -9.53
C ASP A 88 -11.88 2.28 -8.65
N ARG A 89 -11.31 1.09 -8.48
CA ARG A 89 -10.16 0.83 -7.61
C ARG A 89 -8.89 0.65 -8.41
N THR A 90 -7.81 1.21 -7.88
CA THR A 90 -6.48 0.95 -8.42
C THR A 90 -5.97 -0.38 -7.89
N ASP A 91 -5.62 -1.31 -8.77
CA ASP A 91 -5.03 -2.59 -8.44
C ASP A 91 -3.49 -2.53 -8.56
N ALA A 92 -2.80 -2.99 -7.52
CA ALA A 92 -1.35 -3.17 -7.54
C ALA A 92 -1.02 -4.65 -7.36
N TYR A 93 -0.21 -5.18 -8.27
CA TYR A 93 0.30 -6.55 -8.22
C TYR A 93 1.80 -6.55 -7.94
N GLU A 94 2.20 -7.19 -6.85
CA GLU A 94 3.58 -7.27 -6.40
C GLU A 94 4.02 -8.73 -6.27
N ILE A 95 5.26 -9.03 -6.67
CA ILE A 95 5.88 -10.33 -6.46
C ILE A 95 7.12 -10.15 -5.61
N LEU A 96 7.18 -10.85 -4.47
CA LEU A 96 8.37 -10.95 -3.65
C LEU A 96 9.00 -12.33 -3.78
N ARG A 97 10.33 -12.38 -3.82
CA ARG A 97 11.10 -13.62 -3.86
C ARG A 97 12.04 -13.70 -2.67
N HIS A 98 12.10 -14.88 -2.09
CA HIS A 98 13.05 -15.22 -1.06
C HIS A 98 14.26 -15.94 -1.69
N PRO A 99 15.50 -15.70 -1.21
CA PRO A 99 16.69 -16.41 -1.70
C PRO A 99 16.59 -17.93 -1.61
N GLU A 100 15.84 -18.45 -0.63
CA GLU A 100 15.62 -19.89 -0.42
C GLU A 100 14.49 -20.48 -1.30
N GLY A 101 13.96 -19.71 -2.25
CA GLY A 101 12.99 -20.18 -3.24
C GLY A 101 11.54 -19.77 -2.94
N GLY A 102 11.27 -19.17 -1.79
CA GLY A 102 9.96 -18.63 -1.44
C GLY A 102 9.47 -17.59 -2.44
N ARG A 103 8.16 -17.58 -2.68
CA ARG A 103 7.49 -16.60 -3.54
C ARG A 103 6.18 -16.14 -2.93
N LYS A 104 6.01 -14.82 -2.86
CA LYS A 104 4.74 -14.17 -2.51
C LYS A 104 4.21 -13.44 -3.74
N ASP A 105 2.94 -13.65 -4.05
CA ASP A 105 2.19 -12.90 -5.03
C ASP A 105 1.13 -12.09 -4.28
N ILE A 106 1.21 -10.76 -4.30
CA ILE A 106 0.40 -9.84 -3.49
C ILE A 106 -0.45 -8.98 -4.41
N LEU A 107 -1.76 -8.99 -4.20
CA LEU A 107 -2.74 -8.14 -4.86
C LEU A 107 -3.27 -7.13 -3.86
N ARG A 108 -3.16 -5.83 -4.16
CA ARG A 108 -3.63 -4.73 -3.29
C ARG A 108 -4.64 -3.88 -4.05
N TRP A 109 -5.68 -3.43 -3.34
CA TRP A 109 -6.65 -2.47 -3.86
C TRP A 109 -6.73 -1.24 -2.98
N ALA A 110 -6.58 -0.08 -3.57
CA ALA A 110 -6.85 1.21 -2.94
C ALA A 110 -8.13 1.83 -3.54
N ALA A 111 -8.78 2.72 -2.79
CA ALA A 111 -9.92 3.47 -3.34
C ALA A 111 -9.43 4.41 -4.45
N HIS A 112 -8.30 5.08 -4.27
CA HIS A 112 -7.64 5.87 -5.31
C HIS A 112 -6.14 5.58 -5.40
N ALA A 113 -5.54 5.90 -6.55
CA ALA A 113 -4.10 5.78 -6.74
C ALA A 113 -3.32 6.64 -5.73
N GLY A 114 -2.33 6.05 -5.06
CA GLY A 114 -1.53 6.72 -4.04
C GLY A 114 -2.12 6.70 -2.62
N GLU A 115 -3.34 6.18 -2.44
CA GLU A 115 -3.91 5.96 -1.11
C GLU A 115 -3.47 4.64 -0.49
N ALA A 116 -3.65 4.52 0.83
CA ALA A 116 -3.41 3.27 1.54
C ALA A 116 -4.34 2.16 1.01
N PRO A 117 -3.85 0.92 0.87
CA PRO A 117 -4.70 -0.20 0.50
C PRO A 117 -5.89 -0.35 1.45
N THR A 118 -7.03 -0.72 0.89
CA THR A 118 -8.29 -1.03 1.61
C THR A 118 -8.62 -2.51 1.57
N ALA A 119 -7.90 -3.28 0.75
CA ALA A 119 -7.90 -4.74 0.76
C ALA A 119 -6.59 -5.28 0.19
N GLU A 120 -6.25 -6.50 0.60
CA GLU A 120 -5.06 -7.22 0.17
C GLU A 120 -5.35 -8.72 0.08
N ILE A 121 -4.77 -9.38 -0.91
CA ILE A 121 -4.65 -10.84 -0.96
C ILE A 121 -3.19 -11.21 -1.23
N GLU A 122 -2.61 -12.03 -0.37
CA GLU A 122 -1.29 -12.64 -0.51
C GLU A 122 -1.44 -14.14 -0.78
N ILE A 123 -0.79 -14.61 -1.85
CA ILE A 123 -0.55 -16.02 -2.11
C ILE A 123 0.94 -16.29 -1.83
N TYR A 124 1.22 -16.98 -0.73
CA TYR A 124 2.58 -17.31 -0.31
C TYR A 124 2.88 -18.80 -0.54
N ARG A 125 3.89 -19.06 -1.37
CA ARG A 125 4.51 -20.37 -1.58
C ARG A 125 5.89 -20.38 -0.91
N PRO A 126 6.08 -21.13 0.19
CA PRO A 126 7.36 -21.20 0.87
C PRO A 126 8.39 -21.96 0.03
N GLY A 127 9.65 -21.53 0.15
CA GLY A 127 10.83 -22.27 -0.27
C GLY A 127 11.46 -22.99 0.92
N GLY A 128 12.78 -22.99 0.99
CA GLY A 128 13.54 -23.54 2.13
C GLY A 128 13.39 -22.74 3.43
N GLU A 129 12.86 -21.52 3.37
CA GLU A 129 12.82 -20.62 4.52
C GLU A 129 11.74 -20.96 5.56
N LEU A 130 10.78 -21.80 5.18
CA LEU A 130 9.63 -22.09 6.03
C LEU A 130 9.11 -23.51 5.80
N ASP A 131 9.32 -24.38 6.79
CA ASP A 131 8.82 -25.76 6.76
C ASP A 131 7.29 -25.82 6.89
N ALA A 132 6.70 -24.92 7.67
CA ALA A 132 5.27 -24.87 7.93
C ALA A 132 4.78 -23.46 8.24
N PHE A 133 3.51 -23.21 7.89
CA PHE A 133 2.83 -21.93 8.10
C PHE A 133 2.43 -21.69 9.57
N ALA A 134 3.41 -21.61 10.48
CA ALA A 134 3.16 -21.24 11.88
C ALA A 134 2.59 -19.80 11.99
N ALA A 135 1.73 -19.58 12.99
CA ALA A 135 1.18 -18.27 13.38
C ALA A 135 0.62 -17.42 12.23
N ALA A 136 0.00 -18.06 11.24
CA ALA A 136 -0.47 -17.39 10.02
C ALA A 136 -1.51 -16.28 10.29
N ASP A 137 -2.33 -16.42 11.34
CA ASP A 137 -3.30 -15.40 11.74
C ASP A 137 -2.62 -14.14 12.29
N ALA A 138 -1.50 -14.30 13.00
CA ALA A 138 -0.72 -13.17 13.53
C ALA A 138 -0.02 -12.39 12.40
N ASP A 139 0.46 -13.09 11.37
CA ASP A 139 1.01 -12.46 10.15
C ASP A 139 -0.05 -11.59 9.44
N VAL A 140 -1.26 -12.12 9.26
CA VAL A 140 -2.37 -11.35 8.68
C VAL A 140 -2.73 -10.15 9.53
N ALA A 141 -2.83 -10.31 10.84
CA ALA A 141 -3.17 -9.20 11.74
C ALA A 141 -2.12 -8.10 11.73
N ALA A 142 -0.83 -8.44 11.67
CA ALA A 142 0.25 -7.48 11.54
C ALA A 142 0.15 -6.68 10.22
N ARG A 143 -0.21 -7.34 9.12
CA ARG A 143 -0.44 -6.63 7.84
C ARG A 143 -1.70 -5.76 7.88
N MET A 144 -2.78 -6.24 8.48
CA MET A 144 -4.03 -5.50 8.66
C MET A 144 -3.86 -4.23 9.49
N SER A 145 -3.04 -4.27 10.55
CA SER A 145 -2.84 -3.15 11.48
C SER A 145 -1.78 -2.15 11.02
N GLY A 146 -1.15 -2.39 9.86
CA GLY A 146 -0.01 -1.62 9.38
C GLY A 146 1.22 -1.78 10.29
N GLY A 147 1.46 -2.98 10.81
CA GLY A 147 2.60 -3.32 11.66
C GLY A 147 2.40 -3.03 13.15
N ARG A 148 1.19 -2.66 13.59
CA ARG A 148 0.89 -2.40 15.01
C ARG A 148 0.47 -3.68 15.73
N ALA A 149 1.02 -3.90 16.92
CA ALA A 149 0.53 -4.96 17.79
C ALA A 149 -0.95 -4.71 18.13
N THR A 150 -1.81 -5.63 17.71
CA THR A 150 -3.25 -5.54 17.91
C THR A 150 -3.77 -6.93 18.24
N GLU A 151 -4.70 -7.01 19.18
CA GLU A 151 -5.35 -8.27 19.51
C GLU A 151 -6.33 -8.66 18.38
N ILE A 152 -6.56 -9.96 18.24
CA ILE A 152 -7.38 -10.54 17.18
C ILE A 152 -8.55 -11.25 17.83
N GLU A 153 -9.73 -11.10 17.27
CA GLU A 153 -10.91 -11.88 17.67
C GLU A 153 -11.55 -12.59 16.47
N PRO A 154 -12.17 -13.76 16.69
CA PRO A 154 -12.91 -14.47 15.65
C PRO A 154 -14.08 -13.63 15.10
N ALA A 155 -14.24 -13.60 13.78
CA ALA A 155 -15.28 -12.84 13.07
C ALA A 155 -16.23 -13.72 12.25
N GLY A 156 -16.35 -15.00 12.63
CA GLY A 156 -17.22 -15.98 11.99
C GLY A 156 -16.56 -16.70 10.81
N PHE A 157 -17.37 -17.13 9.85
CA PHE A 157 -16.90 -17.93 8.71
C PHE A 157 -17.46 -17.42 7.39
N VAL A 158 -16.77 -17.74 6.30
CA VAL A 158 -17.26 -17.57 4.92
C VAL A 158 -16.96 -18.84 4.12
N ASP A 159 -17.94 -19.26 3.33
CA ASP A 159 -17.77 -20.39 2.41
C ASP A 159 -17.22 -19.87 1.07
N THR A 160 -16.19 -20.55 0.56
CA THR A 160 -15.53 -20.22 -0.71
C THR A 160 -15.24 -21.47 -1.50
N LYS A 161 -14.78 -21.29 -2.74
CA LYS A 161 -14.31 -22.38 -3.59
C LYS A 161 -13.13 -23.16 -3.00
N PHE A 162 -12.40 -22.53 -2.08
CA PHE A 162 -11.31 -23.13 -1.31
C PHE A 162 -11.80 -23.84 -0.02
N GLY A 163 -13.11 -23.92 0.17
CA GLY A 163 -13.78 -24.43 1.36
C GLY A 163 -14.14 -23.32 2.35
N ARG A 164 -14.58 -23.74 3.54
CA ARG A 164 -14.89 -22.85 4.64
C ARG A 164 -13.63 -22.18 5.19
N LEU A 165 -13.72 -20.87 5.38
CA LEU A 165 -12.66 -20.01 5.90
C LEU A 165 -13.11 -19.36 7.20
N SER A 166 -12.26 -19.44 8.22
CA SER A 166 -12.40 -18.64 9.42
C SER A 166 -12.02 -17.20 9.12
N LEU A 167 -12.79 -16.28 9.67
CA LEU A 167 -12.52 -14.85 9.58
C LEU A 167 -12.05 -14.33 10.92
N LEU A 168 -11.21 -13.31 10.87
CA LEU A 168 -10.68 -12.63 12.03
C LEU A 168 -10.86 -11.12 11.88
N ARG A 169 -10.96 -10.41 13.00
CA ARG A 169 -10.96 -8.95 13.03
C ARG A 169 -10.02 -8.47 14.13
N LEU A 170 -9.57 -7.23 14.00
CA LEU A 170 -8.78 -6.58 15.05
C LEU A 170 -9.70 -6.18 16.21
N SER A 171 -9.29 -6.43 17.45
CA SER A 171 -9.96 -5.98 18.66
C SER A 171 -9.23 -4.76 19.27
N GLY A 172 -9.99 -3.79 19.83
CA GLY A 172 -9.42 -2.64 20.55
C GLY A 172 -10.18 -1.32 20.38
N ALA A 173 -10.15 -0.48 21.42
CA ALA A 173 -10.94 0.77 21.54
C ALA A 173 -10.42 1.97 20.71
N ALA A 174 -9.31 1.84 19.99
CA ALA A 174 -8.61 2.93 19.32
C ALA A 174 -8.49 2.72 17.79
N LEU A 175 -9.52 2.16 17.16
CA LEU A 175 -9.63 2.16 15.70
C LEU A 175 -10.44 3.41 15.29
N PRO A 176 -9.79 4.54 14.91
CA PRO A 176 -10.51 5.74 14.51
C PRO A 176 -11.32 5.46 13.25
N ALA A 177 -12.66 5.47 13.35
CA ALA A 177 -13.69 5.67 12.31
C ALA A 177 -13.39 5.27 10.84
N ARG A 178 -12.53 4.28 10.59
CA ARG A 178 -12.24 3.66 9.32
C ARG A 178 -12.31 2.15 9.53
N GLN A 179 -13.47 1.61 9.17
CA GLN A 179 -13.69 0.28 8.64
C GLN A 179 -13.14 -0.91 9.45
N ASN A 180 -14.03 -1.65 10.13
CA ASN A 180 -13.73 -2.97 10.69
C ASN A 180 -13.21 -3.88 9.57
N CYS A 181 -11.90 -4.09 9.48
CA CYS A 181 -11.33 -4.98 8.48
C CYS A 181 -11.55 -6.44 8.88
N LEU A 182 -11.93 -7.27 7.92
CA LEU A 182 -11.97 -8.72 8.07
C LEU A 182 -10.74 -9.33 7.41
N GLY A 183 -9.97 -10.08 8.19
CA GLY A 183 -8.85 -10.90 7.75
C GLY A 183 -9.25 -12.36 7.56
N PHE A 184 -8.47 -13.08 6.78
CA PHE A 184 -8.60 -14.52 6.61
C PHE A 184 -7.26 -15.17 6.30
N VAL A 185 -7.17 -16.46 6.61
CA VAL A 185 -6.04 -17.32 6.23
C VAL A 185 -6.57 -18.68 5.80
N LYS A 186 -5.99 -19.20 4.72
CA LYS A 186 -6.09 -20.60 4.32
C LYS A 186 -4.71 -21.14 4.03
N THR A 187 -4.39 -22.29 4.60
CA THR A 187 -3.17 -23.03 4.28
C THR A 187 -3.51 -24.35 3.62
N PHE A 188 -2.63 -24.79 2.73
CA PHE A 188 -2.69 -26.08 2.06
C PHE A 188 -1.31 -26.72 2.20
N SER A 189 -1.28 -28.03 2.44
CA SER A 189 -0.03 -28.80 2.59
C SER A 189 0.43 -29.44 1.28
N SER A 190 -0.46 -29.65 0.32
CA SER A 190 -0.13 -30.18 -1.00
C SER A 190 -1.01 -29.51 -2.07
N PRO A 191 -0.49 -28.51 -2.82
CA PRO A 191 0.84 -27.89 -2.67
C PRO A 191 0.98 -27.13 -1.35
N SER A 192 2.22 -26.88 -0.90
CA SER A 192 2.48 -26.00 0.23
C SER A 192 2.21 -24.56 -0.20
N VAL A 193 1.04 -24.04 0.13
CA VAL A 193 0.63 -22.67 -0.21
C VAL A 193 -0.30 -22.10 0.85
N ARG A 194 -0.13 -20.81 1.14
CA ARG A 194 -1.01 -20.02 1.99
C ARG A 194 -1.70 -18.97 1.12
N VAL A 195 -3.02 -18.91 1.21
CA VAL A 195 -3.83 -17.82 0.65
C VAL A 195 -4.36 -17.05 1.85
N SER A 196 -3.98 -15.79 1.97
CA SER A 196 -4.35 -14.95 3.11
C SER A 196 -4.63 -13.53 2.65
N GLY A 197 -5.30 -12.74 3.48
CA GLY A 197 -5.64 -11.39 3.08
C GLY A 197 -6.59 -10.73 4.05
N TRP A 198 -6.99 -9.53 3.69
CA TRP A 198 -7.92 -8.73 4.45
C TRP A 198 -8.69 -7.76 3.56
N SER A 199 -9.85 -7.33 4.04
CA SER A 199 -10.65 -6.30 3.40
C SER A 199 -11.33 -5.43 4.46
N CYS A 200 -11.20 -4.13 4.32
CA CYS A 200 -11.93 -3.14 5.10
C CYS A 200 -13.20 -2.68 4.35
N GLN A 201 -13.45 -3.23 3.17
CA GLN A 201 -14.48 -2.74 2.27
C GLN A 201 -15.89 -3.16 2.68
N ALA A 202 -16.82 -2.21 2.63
CA ALA A 202 -18.25 -2.30 2.96
C ALA A 202 -18.61 -1.91 4.40
N ASP A 203 -19.84 -1.39 4.52
CA ASP A 203 -20.34 -0.71 5.73
C ASP A 203 -20.94 -1.67 6.76
N SER A 204 -21.14 -2.94 6.39
CA SER A 204 -21.63 -3.98 7.29
C SER A 204 -20.74 -5.23 7.24
N LEU A 205 -20.68 -5.93 8.35
CA LEU A 205 -19.94 -7.19 8.49
C LEU A 205 -20.47 -8.25 7.50
N ALA A 206 -21.79 -8.32 7.28
CA ALA A 206 -22.37 -9.22 6.29
C ALA A 206 -21.90 -8.90 4.86
N ALA A 207 -21.87 -7.61 4.48
CA ALA A 207 -21.39 -7.17 3.18
C ALA A 207 -19.89 -7.42 3.00
N GLN A 208 -19.08 -7.21 4.04
CA GLN A 208 -17.65 -7.54 4.05
C GLN A 208 -17.40 -9.03 3.82
N ARG A 209 -18.16 -9.91 4.49
CA ARG A 209 -18.07 -11.36 4.28
C ARG A 209 -18.45 -11.76 2.85
N ALA A 210 -19.54 -11.20 2.33
CA ALA A 210 -19.97 -11.45 0.95
C ALA A 210 -18.90 -11.00 -0.06
N PHE A 211 -18.32 -9.81 0.15
CA PHE A 211 -17.22 -9.29 -0.66
C PHE A 211 -16.00 -10.21 -0.63
N LEU A 212 -15.55 -10.64 0.55
CA LEU A 212 -14.41 -11.57 0.70
C LEU A 212 -14.68 -12.91 0.02
N GLY A 213 -15.84 -13.50 0.29
CA GLY A 213 -16.24 -14.78 -0.32
C GLY A 213 -16.23 -14.68 -1.84
N CYS A 214 -16.73 -13.56 -2.36
CA CYS A 214 -16.77 -13.34 -3.80
C CYS A 214 -15.43 -13.07 -4.45
N THR A 215 -14.61 -12.26 -3.81
CA THR A 215 -13.25 -12.00 -4.24
C THR A 215 -12.45 -13.30 -4.34
N LEU A 216 -12.58 -14.18 -3.33
CA LEU A 216 -11.91 -15.48 -3.30
C LEU A 216 -12.47 -16.47 -4.32
N ASN A 217 -13.78 -16.49 -4.55
CA ASN A 217 -14.39 -17.30 -5.61
C ASN A 217 -13.91 -16.89 -7.01
N ARG A 218 -13.63 -15.60 -7.22
CA ARG A 218 -13.14 -15.05 -8.49
C ARG A 218 -11.61 -15.04 -8.63
N LEU A 219 -10.86 -15.47 -7.62
CA LEU A 219 -9.39 -15.57 -7.66
C LEU A 219 -8.95 -16.68 -8.63
N THR A 220 -8.48 -16.34 -9.82
CA THR A 220 -8.07 -17.28 -10.86
C THR A 220 -6.56 -17.45 -10.93
N LEU A 221 -6.11 -18.68 -11.21
CA LEU A 221 -4.73 -19.00 -11.55
C LEU A 221 -4.54 -18.75 -13.06
N LEU A 222 -3.69 -17.77 -13.40
CA LEU A 222 -3.30 -17.46 -14.77
C LEU A 222 -2.16 -18.36 -15.25
N SER A 223 -1.22 -18.67 -14.36
CA SER A 223 -0.06 -19.51 -14.69
C SER A 223 0.42 -20.27 -13.46
N ALA A 224 0.47 -21.59 -13.57
CA ALA A 224 0.98 -22.48 -12.53
C ALA A 224 2.53 -22.57 -12.52
N GLY A 225 3.19 -22.08 -13.56
CA GLY A 225 4.61 -22.34 -13.79
C GLY A 225 4.88 -23.86 -13.83
N ASN A 226 5.87 -24.31 -13.06
CA ASN A 226 6.25 -25.73 -12.95
C ASN A 226 5.60 -26.44 -11.75
N ASP A 227 4.46 -25.94 -11.24
CA ASP A 227 3.76 -26.54 -10.10
C ASP A 227 2.41 -27.17 -10.54
N PRO A 228 2.38 -28.47 -10.89
CA PRO A 228 1.14 -29.12 -11.31
C PRO A 228 0.14 -29.29 -10.16
N LYS A 229 0.61 -29.37 -8.91
CA LYS A 229 -0.27 -29.47 -7.73
C LYS A 229 -1.01 -28.15 -7.50
N MET A 230 -0.37 -27.03 -7.81
CA MET A 230 -1.00 -25.71 -7.84
C MET A 230 -2.12 -25.67 -8.88
N ALA A 231 -1.85 -26.10 -10.11
CA ALA A 231 -2.89 -26.20 -11.14
C ALA A 231 -4.08 -27.08 -10.69
N GLU A 232 -3.79 -28.24 -10.10
CA GLU A 232 -4.81 -29.15 -9.58
C GLU A 232 -5.65 -28.54 -8.45
N LEU A 233 -5.01 -27.85 -7.49
CA LEU A 233 -5.73 -27.19 -6.39
C LEU A 233 -6.76 -26.20 -6.93
N PHE A 234 -6.38 -25.35 -7.89
CA PHE A 234 -7.32 -24.39 -8.47
C PHE A 234 -8.37 -25.07 -9.35
N ALA A 235 -8.00 -26.09 -10.13
CA ALA A 235 -8.97 -26.84 -10.93
C ALA A 235 -10.06 -27.47 -10.06
N ARG A 236 -9.69 -28.10 -8.93
CA ARG A 236 -10.64 -28.66 -7.96
C ARG A 236 -11.47 -27.58 -7.28
N ALA A 237 -10.87 -26.42 -6.99
CA ALA A 237 -11.58 -25.29 -6.40
C ALA A 237 -12.62 -24.72 -7.39
N GLU A 238 -12.30 -24.56 -8.67
CA GLU A 238 -13.23 -24.02 -9.68
C GLU A 238 -14.53 -24.84 -9.78
N LEU A 239 -14.49 -26.16 -9.51
CA LEU A 239 -15.71 -26.99 -9.45
C LEU A 239 -16.70 -26.55 -8.36
N LYS A 240 -16.22 -25.83 -7.33
CA LYS A 240 -17.01 -25.32 -6.20
C LYS A 240 -17.21 -23.80 -6.27
N ARG A 241 -16.85 -23.18 -7.40
CA ARG A 241 -16.95 -21.73 -7.55
C ARG A 241 -18.41 -21.30 -7.58
N ASP A 242 -18.79 -20.46 -6.63
CA ASP A 242 -20.05 -19.73 -6.70
C ASP A 242 -19.93 -18.52 -7.64
N THR A 243 -21.05 -18.17 -8.28
CA THR A 243 -21.15 -17.13 -9.31
C THR A 243 -21.23 -15.72 -8.76
N CYS A 244 -21.26 -15.56 -7.43
CA CYS A 244 -21.33 -14.25 -6.79
C CYS A 244 -22.57 -13.44 -7.16
N ASN A 245 -23.68 -14.13 -7.41
CA ASN A 245 -24.96 -13.47 -7.59
C ASN A 245 -25.42 -12.94 -6.24
N THR A 246 -25.52 -11.62 -6.15
CA THR A 246 -25.98 -10.83 -5.00
C THR A 246 -27.33 -11.29 -4.44
N THR A 247 -28.08 -12.10 -5.20
CA THR A 247 -29.40 -12.63 -4.84
C THR A 247 -29.37 -13.90 -4.00
N THR A 248 -28.28 -14.70 -4.03
CA THR A 248 -28.28 -16.01 -3.34
C THR A 248 -27.86 -15.90 -1.88
N THR A 249 -27.07 -14.89 -1.50
CA THR A 249 -26.61 -14.70 -0.11
C THR A 249 -27.71 -14.17 0.82
N ALA A 250 -28.77 -13.56 0.27
CA ALA A 250 -29.96 -13.18 1.04
C ALA A 250 -30.91 -14.36 1.30
N ALA A 251 -30.91 -15.39 0.45
CA ALA A 251 -31.80 -16.55 0.59
C ALA A 251 -31.28 -17.61 1.58
N SER A 252 -29.99 -17.59 1.92
CA SER A 252 -29.40 -18.46 2.94
C SER A 252 -28.89 -17.71 4.17
N ALA A 253 -29.41 -16.51 4.44
CA ALA A 253 -29.22 -15.81 5.71
C ALA A 253 -30.00 -16.54 6.81
N ASN A 254 -29.53 -17.75 7.13
CA ASN A 254 -29.87 -18.44 8.35
C ASN A 254 -29.31 -17.55 9.47
N TRP A 255 -30.18 -16.98 10.30
CA TRP A 255 -29.86 -15.99 11.34
C TRP A 255 -28.65 -16.35 12.23
N MET A 256 -28.29 -17.64 12.31
CA MET A 256 -27.06 -18.14 12.94
C MET A 256 -25.75 -17.57 12.34
N VAL A 257 -25.74 -17.05 11.11
CA VAL A 257 -24.52 -16.55 10.43
C VAL A 257 -24.40 -15.02 10.48
N SER A 258 -25.53 -14.31 10.59
CA SER A 258 -25.56 -12.84 10.52
C SER A 258 -25.07 -12.17 11.79
N GLY A 259 -25.04 -12.85 12.94
CA GLY A 259 -24.65 -12.26 14.23
C GLY A 259 -25.68 -11.28 14.81
N ASP A 260 -26.73 -10.95 14.05
CA ASP A 260 -27.88 -10.16 14.52
C ASP A 260 -28.82 -11.05 15.34
N ALA A 261 -29.15 -10.59 16.55
CA ALA A 261 -30.19 -11.21 17.36
C ALA A 261 -31.54 -11.12 16.63
N PRO A 262 -32.31 -12.22 16.52
CA PRO A 262 -33.61 -12.17 15.88
C PRO A 262 -34.53 -11.22 16.64
N GLN A 263 -35.22 -10.33 15.90
CA GLN A 263 -36.25 -9.45 16.46
C GLN A 263 -37.38 -10.31 17.03
N LEU A 264 -37.49 -10.34 18.37
CA LEU A 264 -38.56 -11.03 19.07
C LEU A 264 -39.90 -10.36 18.74
N ARG A 265 -40.72 -10.99 17.91
CA ARG A 265 -42.12 -10.59 17.71
C ARG A 265 -42.97 -11.16 18.84
N GLY A 266 -43.05 -10.45 19.95
CA GLY A 266 -44.00 -10.74 21.00
C GLY A 266 -43.90 -9.75 22.16
N PRO A 267 -45.02 -9.22 22.69
CA PRO A 267 -45.00 -8.45 23.92
C PRO A 267 -44.67 -9.39 25.09
N LEU A 268 -43.68 -9.02 25.91
CA LEU A 268 -43.50 -9.61 27.23
C LEU A 268 -44.67 -9.13 28.10
N THR A 269 -45.67 -9.99 28.29
CA THR A 269 -46.64 -9.81 29.37
C THR A 269 -45.91 -10.04 30.69
N GLN A 270 -45.66 -8.96 31.43
CA GLN A 270 -45.38 -9.00 32.86
C GLN A 270 -46.72 -9.19 33.58
N ASP A 271 -46.85 -10.30 34.32
CA ASP A 271 -47.81 -10.45 35.40
C ASP A 271 -47.39 -9.59 36.61
#